data_AF-C4RCN0-F1
#
_entry.id   AF-C4RCN0-F1
#
_cell.length_a   1.000
_cell.length_b   1.000
_cell.length_c   1.000
_cell.angle_alpha   90.00
_cell.angle_beta   90.00
_cell.angle_gamma   90.00
#
_symmetry.space_group_name_H-M   'P 1'
#
loop_
_entity.id
_entity.type
_entity.pdbx_description
1 polymer ?
#
loop_
_entity_poly.entity_id
_entity_poly.type
_entity_poly.pdbx_seq_one_letter_code
_entity_poly.pdbx_strand_id
1 'polypeptide(L)'
;MVEPTAGLNRTAYWLRPLFADNLFFNSQRWMRCVMPASVLRPVLGALGLTQIRYVDAVRRGRASGLVAEVYRQVERDFGVLAPPVALHAPAPEVLAAAWVLLRETLIVTGAAPRAAKEAVATAVSLGNACPYCATIHNNALGLLAGAGIDGAAGSDPGPAGGGAELEGIVGWAMPAGGRTPLDGPPFPAAQTPELAGVAVLLHYLNRVVNVFLRDVPLPPGVPEFALPVVLRVLGWAMMGASRRPHGPGLSLDLLPAAPLPADLSWAAGHPTIAEAFGRACAAIDEAGRRSVPEEVRDLVLVNLVGWHGGPRGISRAWVEELVTGLPEPQRPVARLALLVAFASYQVDPTVVRDCRVTGADDRMLVEISSWSAMAAARWLGGKLTGPC
;
A
#
# COMPACT_ATOMS: atom_id res chain seq x y z
N MET A 1 -12.93 -38.55 -33.34
CA MET A 1 -13.01 -38.68 -31.88
C MET A 1 -11.59 -38.66 -31.33
N VAL A 2 -11.12 -37.47 -30.96
CA VAL A 2 -9.85 -37.27 -30.25
C VAL A 2 -10.12 -36.10 -29.30
N GLU A 3 -10.16 -36.39 -28.00
CA GLU A 3 -10.20 -35.40 -26.93
C GLU A 3 -8.86 -34.65 -26.85
N PRO A 4 -8.85 -33.35 -26.49
CA PRO A 4 -7.66 -32.70 -25.99
C PRO A 4 -7.61 -32.68 -24.46
N THR A 5 -6.41 -32.99 -23.99
CA THR A 5 -5.87 -33.10 -22.64
C THR A 5 -6.09 -31.88 -21.73
N ALA A 6 -6.22 -32.19 -20.44
CA ALA A 6 -6.35 -31.30 -19.29
C ALA A 6 -5.28 -30.18 -19.23
N GLY A 7 -5.76 -28.95 -19.02
CA GLY A 7 -4.94 -27.79 -18.70
C GLY A 7 -4.44 -27.82 -17.26
N LEU A 8 -3.12 -27.76 -17.10
CA LEU A 8 -2.41 -27.63 -15.83
C LEU A 8 -2.82 -26.34 -15.09
N ASN A 9 -3.42 -26.52 -13.92
CA ASN A 9 -3.84 -25.49 -12.98
C ASN A 9 -2.60 -24.84 -12.33
N ARG A 10 -2.23 -23.61 -12.74
CA ARG A 10 -1.03 -22.87 -12.27
C ARG A 10 -1.27 -22.02 -11.00
N THR A 11 -2.07 -22.50 -10.06
CA THR A 11 -2.37 -21.76 -8.81
C THR A 11 -1.78 -22.38 -7.54
N ALA A 12 -1.13 -23.56 -7.63
CA ALA A 12 -0.70 -24.32 -6.45
C ALA A 12 0.78 -24.13 -6.00
N TYR A 13 1.53 -23.14 -6.50
CA TYR A 13 2.99 -23.06 -6.27
C TYR A 13 3.48 -21.89 -5.40
N TRP A 14 2.62 -21.02 -4.88
CA TRP A 14 3.05 -19.75 -4.26
C TRP A 14 3.13 -19.72 -2.73
N LEU A 15 2.92 -20.83 -2.04
CA LEU A 15 2.97 -20.89 -0.56
C LEU A 15 3.82 -22.04 0.00
N ARG A 16 4.98 -22.33 -0.62
CA ARG A 16 5.99 -23.14 0.09
C ARG A 16 6.91 -22.25 0.92
N PRO A 17 6.97 -22.41 2.25
CA PRO A 17 8.09 -21.91 3.02
C PRO A 17 9.33 -22.72 2.62
N LEU A 18 10.41 -22.02 2.26
CA LEU A 18 11.74 -22.63 2.13
C LEU A 18 12.23 -23.01 3.53
N PHE A 19 11.80 -24.17 4.04
CA PHE A 19 12.48 -24.85 5.14
C PHE A 19 13.65 -25.62 4.54
N ALA A 20 14.86 -25.11 4.76
CA ALA A 20 16.10 -25.85 4.56
C ALA A 20 17.09 -25.49 5.68
N ASP A 21 17.32 -26.49 6.53
CA ASP A 21 18.45 -26.73 7.43
C ASP A 21 19.48 -25.61 7.60
N ASN A 22 19.39 -24.87 8.73
CA ASN A 22 20.54 -24.16 9.27
C ASN A 22 21.10 -24.95 10.45
N LEU A 23 22.18 -25.66 10.18
CA LEU A 23 23.11 -26.18 11.16
C LEU A 23 23.50 -25.08 12.15
N PHE A 24 23.39 -25.42 13.43
CA PHE A 24 23.82 -24.63 14.57
C PHE A 24 25.22 -24.02 14.35
N PHE A 25 25.30 -22.70 14.25
CA PHE A 25 26.54 -21.96 14.48
C PHE A 25 26.28 -20.84 15.50
N ASN A 26 26.81 -21.05 16.69
CA ASN A 26 26.70 -20.19 17.86
C ASN A 26 27.36 -18.82 17.59
N SER A 27 26.56 -17.79 17.28
CA SER A 27 27.03 -16.45 16.88
C SER A 27 26.93 -15.38 17.98
N GLN A 28 26.84 -15.77 19.25
CA GLN A 28 26.67 -14.83 20.38
C GLN A 28 27.88 -13.91 20.67
N ARG A 29 28.93 -13.85 19.84
CA ARG A 29 30.17 -13.10 20.17
C ARG A 29 30.61 -12.01 19.18
N TRP A 30 29.86 -11.74 18.12
CA TRP A 30 30.26 -10.74 17.11
C TRP A 30 29.18 -9.69 16.83
N MET A 31 28.82 -8.84 17.81
CA MET A 31 27.90 -7.70 17.53
C MET A 31 27.95 -6.57 18.59
N ARG A 32 29.15 -6.14 18.99
CA ARG A 32 29.33 -4.98 19.90
C ARG A 32 29.55 -3.63 19.21
N CYS A 33 29.15 -3.48 17.94
CA CYS A 33 29.03 -2.18 17.27
C CYS A 33 27.65 -2.05 16.62
N VAL A 34 26.59 -2.01 17.43
CA VAL A 34 25.25 -1.63 16.95
C VAL A 34 25.12 -0.13 17.13
N MET A 35 25.02 0.62 16.03
CA MET A 35 24.66 2.05 16.06
C MET A 35 23.38 2.21 16.88
N PRO A 36 23.29 3.20 17.80
CA PRO A 36 22.09 3.39 18.60
C PRO A 36 20.89 3.66 17.68
N ALA A 37 19.71 3.15 18.04
CA ALA A 37 18.48 3.26 17.23
C ALA A 37 18.13 4.73 16.87
N SER A 38 18.53 5.68 17.71
CA SER A 38 18.40 7.13 17.47
C SER A 38 19.20 7.64 16.27
N VAL A 39 20.29 6.97 15.90
CA VAL A 39 21.15 7.29 14.75
C VAL A 39 20.76 6.47 13.52
N LEU A 40 20.33 5.21 13.73
CA LEU A 40 19.94 4.31 12.64
C LEU A 40 18.66 4.78 11.91
N ARG A 41 17.63 5.22 12.64
CA ARG A 41 16.33 5.59 12.05
C ARG A 41 16.41 6.78 11.08
N PRO A 42 17.08 7.91 11.42
CA PRO A 42 17.22 9.02 10.48
C PRO A 42 18.01 8.64 9.22
N VAL A 43 19.03 7.78 9.35
CA VAL A 43 19.84 7.31 8.22
C VAL A 43 19.02 6.43 7.29
N LEU A 44 18.28 5.46 7.83
CA LEU A 44 17.38 4.61 7.04
C LEU A 44 16.31 5.44 6.32
N GLY A 45 15.70 6.41 7.01
CA GLY A 45 14.73 7.32 6.42
C GLY A 45 15.34 8.14 5.28
N ALA A 46 16.50 8.75 5.50
CA ALA A 46 17.19 9.56 4.49
C ALA A 46 17.58 8.73 3.25
N LEU A 47 18.07 7.51 3.45
CA LEU A 47 18.38 6.57 2.37
C LEU A 47 17.12 6.13 1.63
N GLY A 48 16.03 5.87 2.33
CA GLY A 48 14.74 5.52 1.73
C GLY A 48 14.22 6.63 0.80
N LEU A 49 14.38 7.90 1.16
CA LEU A 49 13.95 9.02 0.31
C LEU A 49 14.68 9.06 -1.04
N THR A 50 15.87 8.48 -1.16
CA THR A 50 16.61 8.40 -2.44
C THR A 50 15.98 7.46 -3.46
N GLN A 51 15.00 6.66 -3.04
CA GLN A 51 14.25 5.77 -3.92
C GLN A 51 13.12 6.49 -4.68
N ILE A 52 12.73 7.68 -4.22
CA ILE A 52 11.66 8.47 -4.83
C ILE A 52 12.14 8.98 -6.20
N ARG A 53 11.29 8.80 -7.20
CA ARG A 53 11.48 9.20 -8.60
C ARG A 53 10.39 10.21 -8.97
N TYR A 54 10.67 10.99 -10.01
CA TYR A 54 9.74 11.92 -10.67
C TYR A 54 9.26 13.13 -9.86
N VAL A 55 9.38 13.12 -8.54
CA VAL A 55 9.11 14.26 -7.64
C VAL A 55 10.25 14.45 -6.64
N ASP A 56 10.41 15.67 -6.16
CA ASP A 56 11.42 16.04 -5.19
C ASP A 56 11.04 15.55 -3.79
N ALA A 57 11.88 14.68 -3.24
CA ALA A 57 11.71 14.20 -1.87
C ALA A 57 11.96 15.31 -0.85
N VAL A 58 10.96 15.62 -0.02
CA VAL A 58 11.12 16.58 1.08
C VAL A 58 11.90 15.91 2.21
N ARG A 59 13.12 16.38 2.44
CA ARG A 59 13.98 15.90 3.54
C ARG A 59 13.41 16.29 4.90
N ARG A 60 13.59 15.43 5.91
CA ARG A 60 13.15 15.67 7.29
C ARG A 60 13.51 17.06 7.84
N GLY A 61 14.77 17.48 7.71
CA GLY A 61 15.23 18.78 8.22
C GLY A 61 14.69 20.00 7.45
N ARG A 62 13.99 19.78 6.34
CA ARG A 62 13.36 20.82 5.51
C ARG A 62 11.83 20.74 5.54
N ALA A 63 11.26 19.70 6.16
CA ALA A 63 9.83 19.56 6.34
C ALA A 63 9.31 20.67 7.27
N SER A 64 8.15 21.23 6.94
CA SER A 64 7.46 22.24 7.75
C SER A 64 5.94 22.03 7.69
N GLY A 65 5.20 22.70 8.58
CA GLY A 65 3.74 22.60 8.65
C GLY A 65 3.26 21.15 8.75
N LEU A 66 2.23 20.82 7.97
CA LEU A 66 1.61 19.49 7.96
C LEU A 66 2.59 18.37 7.58
N VAL A 67 3.56 18.62 6.69
CA VAL A 67 4.57 17.61 6.32
C VAL A 67 5.43 17.22 7.51
N ALA A 68 5.91 18.21 8.28
CA ALA A 68 6.71 17.96 9.48
C ALA A 68 5.90 17.19 10.54
N GLU A 69 4.62 17.53 10.67
CA GLU A 69 3.72 16.85 11.61
C GLU A 69 3.52 15.38 11.24
N VAL A 70 3.19 15.08 9.98
CA VAL A 70 3.05 13.70 9.50
C VAL A 70 4.36 12.93 9.68
N TYR A 71 5.50 13.49 9.28
CA TYR A 71 6.79 12.81 9.42
C TYR A 71 7.12 12.46 10.88
N ARG A 72 6.78 13.35 11.82
CA ARG A 72 6.96 13.11 13.25
C ARG A 72 6.08 11.94 13.73
N GLN A 73 4.84 11.85 13.28
CA GLN A 73 3.97 10.71 13.60
C GLN A 73 4.47 9.41 12.97
N VAL A 74 4.89 9.44 11.70
CA VAL A 74 5.46 8.28 11.00
C VAL A 74 6.68 7.74 11.72
N GLU A 75 7.66 8.58 12.06
CA GLU A 75 8.85 8.13 12.79
C GLU A 75 8.53 7.57 14.17
N ARG A 76 7.52 8.13 14.85
CA ARG A 76 7.09 7.69 16.18
C ARG A 76 6.38 6.34 16.14
N ASP A 77 5.41 6.19 15.23
CA ASP A 77 4.47 5.06 15.24
C ASP A 77 4.89 3.94 14.26
N PHE A 78 5.61 4.27 13.17
CA PHE A 78 6.15 3.28 12.22
C PHE A 78 7.65 2.99 12.43
N GLY A 79 8.37 3.88 13.12
CA GLY A 79 9.78 3.70 13.49
C GLY A 79 10.79 4.19 12.46
N VAL A 80 10.37 4.44 11.22
CA VAL A 80 11.19 4.98 10.14
C VAL A 80 10.33 5.82 9.20
N LEU A 81 10.90 6.87 8.60
CA LEU A 81 10.20 7.61 7.55
C LEU A 81 10.06 6.72 6.30
N ALA A 82 8.88 6.15 6.11
CA ALA A 82 8.61 5.20 5.05
C ALA A 82 8.50 5.91 3.68
N PRO A 83 9.29 5.52 2.65
CA PRO A 83 9.19 6.11 1.31
C PRO A 83 7.79 6.05 0.68
N PRO A 84 7.00 4.95 0.83
CA PRO A 84 5.61 4.90 0.36
C PRO A 84 4.70 6.00 0.91
N VAL A 85 5.01 6.55 2.09
CA VAL A 85 4.28 7.68 2.68
C VAL A 85 4.92 8.99 2.24
N ALA A 86 6.24 9.12 2.42
CA ALA A 86 6.98 10.37 2.21
C ALA A 86 6.95 10.88 0.76
N LEU A 87 6.76 10.01 -0.24
CA LEU A 87 6.60 10.41 -1.64
C LEU A 87 5.44 11.40 -1.87
N HIS A 88 4.46 11.47 -0.96
CA HIS A 88 3.31 12.36 -1.08
C HIS A 88 3.58 13.79 -0.60
N ALA A 89 4.77 14.08 -0.06
CA ALA A 89 5.08 15.37 0.55
C ALA A 89 4.83 16.62 -0.32
N PRO A 90 4.93 16.58 -1.67
CA PRO A 90 4.51 17.71 -2.51
C PRO A 90 3.03 18.10 -2.38
N ALA A 91 2.17 17.20 -1.91
CA ALA A 91 0.75 17.42 -1.64
C ALA A 91 0.43 17.09 -0.15
N PRO A 92 0.62 18.05 0.78
CA PRO A 92 0.59 17.78 2.22
C PRO A 92 -0.70 17.11 2.74
N GLU A 93 -1.86 17.46 2.18
CA GLU A 93 -3.15 16.86 2.56
C GLU A 93 -3.25 15.40 2.11
N VAL A 94 -2.68 15.08 0.94
CA VAL A 94 -2.59 13.71 0.43
C VAL A 94 -1.59 12.89 1.24
N LEU A 95 -0.47 13.50 1.66
CA LEU A 95 0.47 12.90 2.60
C LEU A 95 -0.21 12.53 3.93
N ALA A 96 -0.99 13.46 4.50
CA ALA A 96 -1.76 13.20 5.70
C ALA A 96 -2.78 12.08 5.48
N ALA A 97 -3.50 12.07 4.34
CA ALA A 97 -4.44 11.01 4.00
C ALA A 97 -3.79 9.63 3.93
N ALA A 98 -2.65 9.50 3.25
CA ALA A 98 -1.90 8.25 3.16
C ALA A 98 -1.44 7.76 4.55
N TRP A 99 -0.98 8.68 5.41
CA TRP A 99 -0.57 8.34 6.76
C TRP A 99 -1.73 7.93 7.66
N VAL A 100 -2.83 8.68 7.65
CA VAL A 100 -4.04 8.39 8.44
C VAL A 100 -4.55 6.98 8.13
N LEU A 101 -4.68 6.64 6.83
CA LEU A 101 -5.11 5.31 6.42
C LEU A 101 -4.13 4.22 6.86
N LEU A 102 -2.82 4.42 6.64
CA LEU A 102 -1.79 3.45 7.06
C LEU A 102 -1.81 3.23 8.58
N ARG A 103 -1.90 4.30 9.35
CA ARG A 103 -1.86 4.25 10.80
C ARG A 103 -3.06 3.50 11.36
N GLU A 104 -4.27 3.95 11.01
CA GLU A 104 -5.49 3.43 11.65
C GLU A 104 -5.87 2.02 11.16
N THR A 105 -5.48 1.62 9.95
CA THR A 105 -5.82 0.27 9.43
C THR A 105 -4.74 -0.77 9.75
N LEU A 106 -3.47 -0.43 9.54
CA LEU A 106 -2.37 -1.38 9.61
C LEU A 106 -1.66 -1.33 10.98
N ILE A 107 -1.33 -0.13 11.50
CA ILE A 107 -0.46 0.07 12.68
C ILE A 107 -1.20 -0.06 14.00
N VAL A 108 -2.38 0.54 14.13
CA VAL A 108 -3.17 0.49 15.36
C VAL A 108 -3.57 -0.96 15.66
N THR A 109 -3.37 -1.35 16.92
CA THR A 109 -3.79 -2.66 17.45
C THR A 109 -5.31 -2.70 17.53
N GLY A 110 -5.91 -3.75 16.99
CA GLY A 110 -7.36 -3.92 16.92
C GLY A 110 -7.77 -5.40 17.01
N ALA A 111 -8.95 -5.71 16.48
CA ALA A 111 -9.50 -7.06 16.44
C ALA A 111 -8.74 -7.99 15.48
N ALA A 112 -8.15 -7.46 14.40
CA ALA A 112 -7.37 -8.27 13.46
C ALA A 112 -5.90 -8.35 13.90
N PRO A 113 -5.31 -9.55 14.05
CA PRO A 113 -3.89 -9.70 14.35
C PRO A 113 -3.00 -9.04 13.30
N ARG A 114 -1.84 -8.52 13.70
CA ARG A 114 -0.94 -7.84 12.74
C ARG A 114 -0.51 -8.76 11.59
N ALA A 115 -0.32 -10.05 11.85
CA ALA A 115 0.01 -11.04 10.82
C ALA A 115 -1.09 -11.16 9.74
N ALA A 116 -2.38 -11.13 10.13
CA ALA A 116 -3.49 -11.17 9.18
C ALA A 116 -3.50 -9.89 8.29
N LYS A 117 -3.25 -8.73 8.89
CA LYS A 117 -3.12 -7.46 8.15
C LYS A 117 -1.96 -7.51 7.15
N GLU A 118 -0.79 -8.00 7.56
CA GLU A 118 0.37 -8.14 6.66
C GLU A 118 0.15 -9.17 5.54
N ALA A 119 -0.62 -10.24 5.81
CA ALA A 119 -1.01 -11.22 4.79
C ALA A 119 -1.91 -10.60 3.72
N VAL A 120 -2.93 -9.83 4.12
CA VAL A 120 -3.75 -9.04 3.17
C VAL A 120 -2.88 -8.08 2.38
N ALA A 121 -2.00 -7.32 3.05
CA ALA A 121 -1.13 -6.35 2.41
C ALA A 121 -0.21 -7.00 1.37
N THR A 122 0.34 -8.18 1.68
CA THR A 122 1.18 -8.97 0.78
C THR A 122 0.39 -9.46 -0.43
N ALA A 123 -0.79 -10.06 -0.22
CA ALA A 123 -1.64 -10.58 -1.28
C ALA A 123 -2.07 -9.50 -2.28
N VAL A 124 -2.56 -8.37 -1.76
CA VAL A 124 -2.98 -7.22 -2.58
C VAL A 124 -1.79 -6.63 -3.34
N SER A 125 -0.61 -6.56 -2.72
CA SER A 125 0.62 -6.08 -3.37
C SER A 125 1.08 -6.98 -4.52
N LEU A 126 1.00 -8.30 -4.35
CA LEU A 126 1.27 -9.25 -5.42
C LEU A 126 0.26 -9.12 -6.56
N GLY A 127 -1.04 -9.04 -6.25
CA GLY A 127 -2.08 -8.92 -7.26
C GLY A 127 -2.10 -7.57 -8.00
N ASN A 128 -1.60 -6.51 -7.37
CA ASN A 128 -1.37 -5.21 -8.02
C ASN A 128 -0.02 -5.12 -8.76
N ALA A 129 0.75 -6.21 -8.82
CA ALA A 129 2.08 -6.25 -9.40
C ALA A 129 3.01 -5.15 -8.85
N CYS A 130 3.10 -5.04 -7.52
CA CYS A 130 3.92 -4.06 -6.82
C CYS A 130 5.05 -4.76 -6.02
N PRO A 131 6.23 -4.96 -6.63
CA PRO A 131 7.33 -5.72 -6.01
C PRO A 131 7.84 -5.09 -4.71
N TYR A 132 7.85 -3.76 -4.62
CA TYR A 132 8.32 -3.05 -3.44
C TYR A 132 7.49 -3.40 -2.22
N CYS A 133 6.16 -3.20 -2.31
CA CYS A 133 5.25 -3.46 -1.21
C CYS A 133 5.17 -4.96 -0.91
N ALA A 134 5.12 -5.82 -1.93
CA ALA A 134 5.13 -7.27 -1.73
C ALA A 134 6.36 -7.73 -0.93
N THR A 135 7.55 -7.18 -1.24
CA THR A 135 8.79 -7.49 -0.52
C THR A 135 8.73 -7.05 0.94
N ILE A 136 8.30 -5.81 1.21
CA ILE A 136 8.24 -5.25 2.57
C ILE A 136 7.22 -5.99 3.45
N HIS A 137 6.00 -6.18 2.95
CA HIS A 137 4.92 -6.81 3.72
C HIS A 137 5.17 -8.31 3.93
N ASN A 138 5.72 -9.02 2.94
CA ASN A 138 6.10 -10.42 3.11
C ASN A 138 7.25 -10.58 4.13
N ASN A 139 8.20 -9.64 4.16
CA ASN A 139 9.24 -9.63 5.18
C ASN A 139 8.67 -9.40 6.58
N ALA A 140 7.76 -8.44 6.74
CA ALA A 140 7.08 -8.17 8.01
C ALA A 140 6.30 -9.41 8.49
N LEU A 141 5.53 -10.05 7.59
CA LEU A 141 4.81 -11.28 7.88
C LEU A 141 5.74 -12.40 8.36
N GLY A 142 6.86 -12.62 7.66
CA GLY A 142 7.86 -13.63 8.05
C GLY A 142 8.49 -13.36 9.42
N LEU A 143 8.76 -12.09 9.75
CA LEU A 143 9.28 -11.72 11.08
C LEU A 143 8.25 -11.97 12.19
N LEU A 144 6.98 -11.70 11.94
CA LEU A 144 5.89 -11.95 12.90
C LEU A 144 5.68 -13.45 13.12
N ALA A 145 5.74 -14.25 12.05
CA ALA A 145 5.66 -15.71 12.13
C ALA A 145 6.84 -16.29 12.92
N GLY A 146 8.07 -15.82 12.67
CA GLY A 146 9.27 -16.25 13.38
C GLY A 146 9.31 -15.85 14.86
N ALA A 147 8.84 -14.64 15.19
CA ALA A 147 8.77 -14.16 16.58
C ALA A 147 7.81 -14.98 17.47
N GLY A 148 6.82 -15.65 16.86
CA GLY A 148 5.92 -16.59 17.55
C GLY A 148 6.57 -17.93 17.94
N ILE A 149 7.72 -18.29 17.33
CA ILE A 149 8.41 -19.57 17.56
C ILE A 149 9.43 -19.46 18.71
N ASP A 150 9.94 -18.25 18.97
CA ASP A 150 11.03 -17.99 19.94
C ASP A 150 10.58 -17.30 21.26
N GLY A 151 9.28 -17.25 21.56
CA GLY A 151 8.80 -17.04 22.95
C GLY A 151 8.87 -15.63 23.54
N ALA A 152 8.54 -14.58 22.78
CA ALA A 152 8.25 -13.26 23.36
C ALA A 152 6.74 -12.94 23.25
N ALA A 153 5.96 -13.42 24.23
CA ALA A 153 4.59 -12.98 24.44
C ALA A 153 4.56 -11.46 24.72
N GLY A 154 3.98 -10.69 23.80
CA GLY A 154 3.84 -9.25 23.95
C GLY A 154 2.72 -8.70 23.06
N SER A 155 1.56 -8.46 23.68
CA SER A 155 0.50 -7.52 23.27
C SER A 155 -0.21 -7.66 21.91
N ASP A 156 0.02 -8.71 21.11
CA ASP A 156 -0.84 -9.02 19.94
C ASP A 156 -2.01 -9.91 20.40
N PRO A 157 -3.27 -9.68 19.96
CA PRO A 157 -4.39 -10.52 20.34
C PRO A 157 -4.25 -11.88 19.64
N GLY A 158 -3.65 -12.83 20.33
CA GLY A 158 -3.58 -14.23 19.96
C GLY A 158 -2.44 -14.60 19.00
N PRO A 159 -2.03 -15.89 18.96
CA PRO A 159 -1.13 -16.38 17.92
C PRO A 159 -1.80 -16.12 16.56
N ALA A 160 -0.98 -15.78 15.56
CA ALA A 160 -1.43 -15.72 14.18
C ALA A 160 -2.27 -16.97 13.87
N GLY A 161 -3.44 -16.77 13.25
CA GLY A 161 -4.25 -17.87 12.74
C GLY A 161 -3.38 -18.89 12.01
N GLY A 162 -3.68 -20.18 12.17
CA GLY A 162 -2.94 -21.25 11.49
C GLY A 162 -2.88 -21.00 9.97
N GLY A 163 -1.94 -21.62 9.26
CA GLY A 163 -1.70 -21.35 7.83
C GLY A 163 -2.95 -21.35 6.95
N ALA A 164 -3.93 -22.23 7.23
CA ALA A 164 -5.21 -22.30 6.53
C ALA A 164 -6.09 -21.03 6.71
N GLU A 165 -6.05 -20.38 7.86
CA GLU A 165 -6.80 -19.13 8.12
C GLU A 165 -6.22 -17.97 7.29
N LEU A 166 -4.88 -17.86 7.25
CA LEU A 166 -4.20 -16.88 6.41
C LEU A 166 -4.45 -17.12 4.92
N GLU A 167 -4.45 -18.38 4.48
CA GLU A 167 -4.81 -18.75 3.10
C GLU A 167 -6.23 -18.31 2.74
N GLY A 168 -7.20 -18.53 3.64
CA GLY A 168 -8.57 -18.05 3.47
C GLY A 168 -8.64 -16.53 3.34
N ILE A 169 -7.97 -15.80 4.23
CA ILE A 169 -7.91 -14.33 4.21
C ILE A 169 -7.31 -13.80 2.89
N VAL A 170 -6.24 -14.43 2.41
CA VAL A 170 -5.59 -14.10 1.13
C VAL A 170 -6.55 -14.32 -0.04
N GLY A 171 -7.25 -15.46 -0.05
CA GLY A 171 -8.25 -15.78 -1.09
C GLY A 171 -9.45 -14.83 -1.08
N TRP A 172 -9.85 -14.32 0.09
CA TRP A 172 -10.89 -13.30 0.21
C TRP A 172 -10.42 -11.92 -0.29
N ALA A 173 -9.20 -11.50 0.08
CA ALA A 173 -8.67 -10.18 -0.28
C ALA A 173 -8.38 -10.06 -1.79
N MET A 174 -7.93 -11.14 -2.42
CA MET A 174 -7.60 -11.21 -3.85
C MET A 174 -8.22 -12.46 -4.49
N PRO A 175 -9.54 -12.47 -4.76
CA PRO A 175 -10.21 -13.64 -5.28
C PRO A 175 -9.74 -14.00 -6.69
N ALA A 176 -9.56 -15.30 -6.91
CA ALA A 176 -9.27 -15.83 -8.24
C ALA A 176 -10.41 -15.47 -9.21
N GLY A 177 -10.08 -14.78 -10.31
CA GLY A 177 -11.06 -14.33 -11.29
C GLY A 177 -11.88 -13.09 -10.89
N GLY A 178 -11.50 -12.38 -9.82
CA GLY A 178 -12.09 -11.08 -9.46
C GLY A 178 -13.52 -11.13 -8.90
N ARG A 179 -13.99 -12.33 -8.51
CA ARG A 179 -15.31 -12.54 -7.90
C ARG A 179 -15.17 -12.80 -6.41
N THR A 180 -15.77 -11.95 -5.59
CA THR A 180 -15.82 -12.13 -4.13
C THR A 180 -16.41 -13.51 -3.79
N PRO A 181 -15.81 -14.26 -2.83
CA PRO A 181 -16.37 -15.53 -2.39
C PRO A 181 -17.82 -15.37 -1.91
N LEU A 182 -18.70 -16.29 -2.31
CA LEU A 182 -20.12 -16.26 -1.94
C LEU A 182 -20.36 -16.60 -0.46
N ASP A 183 -19.40 -17.29 0.17
CA ASP A 183 -19.52 -17.81 1.53
C ASP A 183 -19.17 -16.77 2.62
N GLY A 184 -18.97 -15.51 2.23
CA GLY A 184 -18.59 -14.43 3.13
C GLY A 184 -17.11 -14.46 3.53
N PRO A 185 -16.67 -13.53 4.41
CA PRO A 185 -15.29 -13.48 4.86
C PRO A 185 -14.96 -14.68 5.78
N PRO A 186 -13.77 -15.30 5.63
CA PRO A 186 -13.36 -16.46 6.43
C PRO A 186 -12.83 -16.10 7.83
N PHE A 187 -13.30 -14.99 8.39
CA PHE A 187 -12.85 -14.43 9.66
C PHE A 187 -14.00 -13.73 10.41
N PRO A 188 -13.88 -13.52 11.73
CA PRO A 188 -14.93 -12.85 12.51
C PRO A 188 -15.28 -11.47 11.96
N ALA A 189 -16.58 -11.12 11.94
CA ALA A 189 -17.07 -9.85 11.42
C ALA A 189 -16.42 -8.60 12.05
N ALA A 190 -15.97 -8.70 13.31
CA ALA A 190 -15.25 -7.62 14.00
C ALA A 190 -13.91 -7.24 13.33
N GLN A 191 -13.32 -8.16 12.55
CA GLN A 191 -12.05 -7.93 11.85
C GLN A 191 -12.25 -7.25 10.48
N THR A 192 -13.48 -7.24 9.95
CA THR A 192 -13.78 -6.73 8.60
C THR A 192 -13.30 -5.29 8.37
N PRO A 193 -13.57 -4.31 9.26
CA PRO A 193 -13.13 -2.94 9.02
C PRO A 193 -11.60 -2.81 8.91
N GLU A 194 -10.86 -3.60 9.69
CA GLU A 194 -9.39 -3.57 9.67
C GLU A 194 -8.82 -4.24 8.42
N LEU A 195 -9.29 -5.45 8.09
CA LEU A 195 -8.76 -6.20 6.95
C LEU A 195 -9.18 -5.59 5.60
N ALA A 196 -10.42 -5.13 5.47
CA ALA A 196 -10.87 -4.40 4.28
C ALA A 196 -10.16 -3.04 4.17
N GLY A 197 -9.94 -2.36 5.29
CA GLY A 197 -9.17 -1.12 5.34
C GLY A 197 -7.75 -1.29 4.83
N VAL A 198 -7.07 -2.36 5.24
CA VAL A 198 -5.73 -2.71 4.74
C VAL A 198 -5.78 -3.02 3.25
N ALA A 199 -6.76 -3.78 2.77
CA ALA A 199 -6.89 -4.07 1.34
C ALA A 199 -7.05 -2.79 0.49
N VAL A 200 -7.94 -1.87 0.89
CA VAL A 200 -8.13 -0.59 0.20
C VAL A 200 -6.89 0.29 0.27
N LEU A 201 -6.25 0.39 1.44
CA LEU A 201 -4.98 1.09 1.61
C LEU A 201 -3.93 0.57 0.63
N LEU A 202 -3.79 -0.76 0.45
CA LEU A 202 -2.77 -1.30 -0.44
C LEU A 202 -3.16 -1.19 -1.90
N HIS A 203 -4.43 -1.30 -2.27
CA HIS A 203 -4.85 -0.92 -3.62
C HIS A 203 -4.47 0.53 -3.96
N TYR A 204 -4.57 1.44 -2.99
CA TYR A 204 -4.10 2.82 -3.13
C TYR A 204 -2.55 2.89 -3.20
N LEU A 205 -1.85 2.49 -2.14
CA LEU A 205 -0.40 2.66 -2.01
C LEU A 205 0.37 1.93 -3.11
N ASN A 206 -0.01 0.72 -3.50
CA ASN A 206 0.68 -0.02 -4.55
C ASN A 206 0.71 0.75 -5.88
N ARG A 207 -0.41 1.42 -6.22
CA ARG A 207 -0.51 2.18 -7.46
C ARG A 207 0.38 3.41 -7.45
N VAL A 208 0.41 4.12 -6.32
CA VAL A 208 1.28 5.28 -6.16
C VAL A 208 2.76 4.87 -6.08
N VAL A 209 3.06 3.78 -5.38
CA VAL A 209 4.43 3.23 -5.25
C VAL A 209 4.98 2.78 -6.60
N ASN A 210 4.19 2.11 -7.44
CA ASN A 210 4.61 1.69 -8.78
C ASN A 210 5.05 2.88 -9.66
N VAL A 211 4.45 4.05 -9.46
CA VAL A 211 4.81 5.28 -10.17
C VAL A 211 6.09 5.87 -9.58
N PHE A 212 6.12 6.15 -8.27
CA PHE A 212 7.12 7.03 -7.69
C PHE A 212 8.30 6.33 -7.03
N LEU A 213 8.26 5.02 -6.79
CA LEU A 213 9.40 4.29 -6.21
C LEU A 213 9.99 3.30 -7.21
N ARG A 214 11.19 2.82 -6.93
CA ARG A 214 11.81 1.68 -7.62
C ARG A 214 11.24 0.37 -7.08
N ASP A 215 11.30 -0.69 -7.88
CA ASP A 215 10.73 -2.00 -7.55
C ASP A 215 11.39 -2.65 -6.33
N VAL A 216 12.71 -2.49 -6.18
CA VAL A 216 13.47 -3.08 -5.09
C VAL A 216 13.56 -2.07 -3.94
N PRO A 217 13.25 -2.45 -2.68
CA PRO A 217 13.36 -1.59 -1.50
C PRO A 217 14.83 -1.40 -1.05
N LEU A 218 15.69 -1.02 -1.99
CA LEU A 218 17.09 -0.67 -1.81
C LEU A 218 17.37 0.74 -2.32
N PRO A 219 18.23 1.51 -1.61
CA PRO A 219 18.76 2.76 -2.14
C PRO A 219 19.47 2.56 -3.48
N PRO A 220 19.48 3.56 -4.38
CA PRO A 220 20.20 3.47 -5.65
C PRO A 220 21.68 3.12 -5.46
N GLY A 221 22.19 2.18 -6.27
CA GLY A 221 23.60 1.76 -6.25
C GLY A 221 23.95 0.68 -5.22
N VAL A 222 23.00 0.30 -4.35
CA VAL A 222 23.19 -0.84 -3.45
C VAL A 222 22.93 -2.16 -4.20
N PRO A 223 23.86 -3.15 -4.15
CA PRO A 223 23.66 -4.44 -4.80
C PRO A 223 22.49 -5.23 -4.21
N GLU A 224 21.77 -5.98 -5.05
CA GLU A 224 20.58 -6.75 -4.63
C GLU A 224 20.88 -7.83 -3.58
N PHE A 225 22.08 -8.39 -3.56
CA PHE A 225 22.48 -9.37 -2.52
C PHE A 225 22.44 -8.78 -1.10
N ALA A 226 22.47 -7.46 -0.96
CA ALA A 226 22.36 -6.78 0.34
C ALA A 226 20.92 -6.67 0.85
N LEU A 227 19.92 -6.96 0.00
CA LEU A 227 18.50 -6.84 0.34
C LEU A 227 18.11 -7.57 1.64
N PRO A 228 18.51 -8.83 1.89
CA PRO A 228 18.14 -9.53 3.12
C PRO A 228 18.64 -8.83 4.39
N VAL A 229 19.82 -8.22 4.31
CA VAL A 229 20.41 -7.48 5.44
C VAL A 229 19.64 -6.18 5.68
N VAL A 230 19.33 -5.43 4.61
CA VAL A 230 18.54 -4.20 4.70
C VAL A 230 17.15 -4.46 5.27
N LEU A 231 16.47 -5.50 4.79
CA LEU A 231 15.14 -5.90 5.28
C LEU A 231 15.19 -6.29 6.77
N ARG A 232 16.23 -7.03 7.20
CA ARG A 232 16.39 -7.37 8.63
C ARG A 232 16.55 -6.13 9.50
N VAL A 233 17.35 -5.16 9.07
CA VAL A 233 17.58 -3.90 9.79
C VAL A 233 16.29 -3.06 9.85
N LEU A 234 15.59 -2.94 8.72
CA LEU A 234 14.31 -2.25 8.61
C LEU A 234 13.25 -2.87 9.52
N GLY A 235 13.11 -4.20 9.47
CA GLY A 235 12.20 -4.95 10.31
C GLY A 235 12.47 -4.73 11.79
N TRP A 236 13.75 -4.69 12.20
CA TRP A 236 14.12 -4.40 13.59
C TRP A 236 13.71 -2.99 14.04
N ALA A 237 13.87 -1.99 13.17
CA ALA A 237 13.47 -0.61 13.44
C ALA A 237 11.94 -0.47 13.61
N MET A 238 11.18 -1.15 12.74
CA MET A 238 9.71 -1.18 12.76
C MET A 238 9.18 -1.94 13.98
N MET A 239 9.71 -3.13 14.27
CA MET A 239 9.35 -3.90 15.47
C MET A 239 9.61 -3.13 16.76
N GLY A 240 10.66 -2.31 16.80
CA GLY A 240 10.94 -1.42 17.92
C GLY A 240 9.86 -0.36 18.15
N ALA A 241 9.19 0.12 17.10
CA ALA A 241 8.07 1.06 17.21
C ALA A 241 6.78 0.34 17.67
N SER A 242 6.53 -0.87 17.17
CA SER A 242 5.35 -1.68 17.50
C SER A 242 5.31 -2.21 18.94
N ARG A 243 6.39 -2.09 19.72
CA ARG A 243 6.46 -2.54 21.12
C ARG A 243 5.52 -1.79 22.06
N ARG A 244 5.02 -0.62 21.66
CA ARG A 244 4.05 0.15 22.44
C ARG A 244 2.71 0.13 21.70
N PRO A 245 1.61 -0.26 22.37
CA PRO A 245 0.29 -0.18 21.75
C PRO A 245 0.03 1.25 21.26
N HIS A 246 -0.40 1.39 20.01
CA HIS A 246 -0.77 2.67 19.44
C HIS A 246 -2.27 2.87 19.63
N GLY A 247 -2.65 3.91 20.37
CA GLY A 247 -4.06 4.27 20.55
C GLY A 247 -4.71 4.69 19.22
N PRO A 248 -5.98 4.33 18.99
CA PRO A 248 -6.73 4.76 17.81
C PRO A 248 -6.89 6.28 17.77
N GLY A 249 -6.99 6.85 16.57
CA GLY A 249 -7.48 8.21 16.36
C GLY A 249 -6.47 9.35 16.43
N LEU A 250 -5.23 9.10 16.86
CA LEU A 250 -4.21 10.17 17.04
C LEU A 250 -3.78 10.86 15.75
N SER A 251 -4.15 10.31 14.58
CA SER A 251 -3.88 10.91 13.27
C SER A 251 -5.08 11.67 12.69
N LEU A 252 -6.28 11.54 13.26
CA LEU A 252 -7.51 12.05 12.63
C LEU A 252 -7.54 13.57 12.51
N ASP A 253 -6.97 14.29 13.48
CA ASP A 253 -6.93 15.76 13.48
C ASP A 253 -5.95 16.35 12.46
N LEU A 254 -5.18 15.52 11.74
CA LEU A 254 -4.36 15.96 10.61
C LEU A 254 -5.20 16.40 9.42
N LEU A 255 -6.47 15.97 9.35
CA LEU A 255 -7.39 16.28 8.26
C LEU A 255 -8.74 16.76 8.81
N PRO A 256 -9.44 17.66 8.10
CA PRO A 256 -10.79 18.06 8.46
C PRO A 256 -11.76 16.88 8.51
N ALA A 257 -12.71 16.90 9.44
CA ALA A 257 -13.76 15.89 9.53
C ALA A 257 -14.58 15.81 8.24
N ALA A 258 -14.89 14.60 7.79
CA ALA A 258 -15.69 14.35 6.60
C ALA A 258 -16.46 13.02 6.74
N PRO A 259 -17.64 12.88 6.11
CA PRO A 259 -18.45 11.68 6.21
C PRO A 259 -17.78 10.49 5.50
N LEU A 260 -18.06 9.28 5.98
CA LEU A 260 -17.66 8.03 5.32
C LEU A 260 -18.40 7.90 3.97
N PRO A 261 -17.68 7.66 2.86
CA PRO A 261 -18.31 7.37 1.57
C PRO A 261 -19.16 6.08 1.61
N ALA A 262 -20.31 6.10 0.92
CA ALA A 262 -21.28 5.00 0.95
C ALA A 262 -20.72 3.68 0.38
N ASP A 263 -19.80 3.77 -0.58
CA ASP A 263 -19.08 2.64 -1.17
C ASP A 263 -18.07 1.97 -0.21
N LEU A 264 -17.86 2.55 0.98
CA LEU A 264 -17.00 2.02 2.04
C LEU A 264 -17.78 1.68 3.32
N SER A 265 -19.06 1.33 3.20
CA SER A 265 -19.94 1.00 4.33
C SER A 265 -19.41 -0.10 5.26
N TRP A 266 -18.52 -0.96 4.76
CA TRP A 266 -17.80 -1.97 5.55
C TRP A 266 -16.99 -1.36 6.72
N ALA A 267 -16.64 -0.07 6.67
CA ALA A 267 -15.93 0.61 7.74
C ALA A 267 -16.84 1.11 8.87
N ALA A 268 -18.15 1.20 8.65
CA ALA A 268 -19.10 1.88 9.55
C ALA A 268 -19.14 1.28 10.97
N GLY A 269 -18.85 -0.02 11.10
CA GLY A 269 -18.78 -0.71 12.39
C GLY A 269 -17.58 -0.33 13.26
N HIS A 270 -16.63 0.45 12.75
CA HIS A 270 -15.43 0.88 13.47
C HIS A 270 -15.22 2.40 13.36
N PRO A 271 -15.64 3.21 14.36
CA PRO A 271 -15.69 4.67 14.27
C PRO A 271 -14.39 5.32 13.80
N THR A 272 -13.25 4.93 14.36
CA THR A 272 -11.94 5.51 13.98
C THR A 272 -11.54 5.22 12.54
N ILE A 273 -11.81 4.01 12.03
CA ILE A 273 -11.51 3.64 10.64
C ILE A 273 -12.48 4.37 9.71
N ALA A 274 -13.77 4.46 10.08
CA ALA A 274 -14.75 5.23 9.33
C ALA A 274 -14.35 6.71 9.21
N GLU A 275 -13.89 7.34 10.30
CA GLU A 275 -13.36 8.71 10.26
C GLU A 275 -12.08 8.81 9.43
N ALA A 276 -11.15 7.86 9.57
CA ALA A 276 -9.91 7.85 8.79
C ALA A 276 -10.20 7.83 7.28
N PHE A 277 -11.09 6.94 6.83
CA PHE A 277 -11.49 6.86 5.42
C PHE A 277 -12.29 8.07 4.97
N GLY A 278 -13.25 8.56 5.76
CA GLY A 278 -14.02 9.76 5.43
C GLY A 278 -13.11 10.97 5.15
N ARG A 279 -12.20 11.24 6.08
CA ARG A 279 -11.24 12.37 6.00
C ARG A 279 -10.26 12.20 4.84
N ALA A 280 -9.67 11.02 4.70
CA ALA A 280 -8.69 10.73 3.65
C ALA A 280 -9.32 10.80 2.24
N CYS A 281 -10.50 10.21 2.04
CA CYS A 281 -11.21 10.27 0.76
C CYS A 281 -11.59 11.71 0.41
N ALA A 282 -12.10 12.50 1.36
CA ALA A 282 -12.43 13.90 1.10
C ALA A 282 -11.19 14.74 0.69
N ALA A 283 -10.06 14.54 1.36
CA ALA A 283 -8.80 15.23 1.02
C ALA A 283 -8.28 14.84 -0.38
N ILE A 284 -8.35 13.56 -0.74
CA ILE A 284 -7.90 13.05 -2.03
C ILE A 284 -8.89 13.43 -3.15
N ASP A 285 -10.20 13.44 -2.89
CA ASP A 285 -11.20 13.90 -3.86
C ASP A 285 -11.00 15.40 -4.17
N GLU A 286 -10.68 16.21 -3.17
CA GLU A 286 -10.39 17.63 -3.35
C GLU A 286 -9.06 17.87 -4.10
N ALA A 287 -8.04 17.04 -3.85
CA ALA A 287 -6.84 16.99 -4.70
C ALA A 287 -7.15 16.62 -6.15
N GLY A 288 -8.04 15.65 -6.36
CA GLY A 288 -8.54 15.28 -7.68
C GLY A 288 -9.23 16.43 -8.40
N ARG A 289 -10.09 17.20 -7.71
CA ARG A 289 -10.76 18.37 -8.30
C ARG A 289 -9.79 19.47 -8.74
N ARG A 290 -8.68 19.67 -8.00
CA ARG A 290 -7.65 20.65 -8.36
C ARG A 290 -6.80 20.23 -9.55
N SER A 291 -6.42 18.95 -9.61
CA SER A 291 -5.34 18.49 -10.49
C SER A 291 -5.79 17.58 -11.63
N VAL A 292 -7.03 17.08 -11.61
CA VAL A 292 -7.58 16.19 -12.65
C VAL A 292 -8.80 16.85 -13.30
N PRO A 293 -8.72 17.20 -14.61
CA PRO A 293 -9.86 17.74 -15.33
C PRO A 293 -11.10 16.87 -15.18
N GLU A 294 -12.29 17.48 -15.14
CA GLU A 294 -13.56 16.77 -14.92
C GLU A 294 -13.79 15.66 -15.94
N GLU A 295 -13.58 15.93 -17.23
CA GLU A 295 -13.71 14.94 -18.31
C GLU A 295 -12.77 13.73 -18.12
N VAL A 296 -11.58 13.96 -17.55
CA VAL A 296 -10.63 12.88 -17.21
C VAL A 296 -11.13 12.08 -16.00
N ARG A 297 -11.68 12.76 -14.98
CA ARG A 297 -12.24 12.08 -13.81
C ARG A 297 -13.40 11.18 -14.23
N ASP A 298 -14.30 11.69 -15.06
CA ASP A 298 -15.44 10.93 -15.57
C ASP A 298 -15.00 9.73 -16.41
N LEU A 299 -13.99 9.92 -17.29
CA LEU A 299 -13.44 8.83 -18.10
C LEU A 299 -12.90 7.69 -17.23
N VAL A 300 -12.17 8.00 -16.15
CA VAL A 300 -11.67 6.99 -15.20
C VAL A 300 -12.83 6.29 -14.49
N LEU A 301 -13.80 7.04 -13.96
CA LEU A 301 -14.93 6.51 -13.20
C LEU A 301 -15.83 5.60 -14.05
N VAL A 302 -16.17 6.02 -15.28
CA VAL A 302 -16.93 5.19 -16.23
C VAL A 302 -16.19 3.88 -16.52
N ASN A 303 -14.87 3.94 -16.68
CA ASN A 303 -14.08 2.73 -16.92
C ASN A 303 -13.99 1.83 -15.68
N LEU A 304 -14.17 2.32 -14.45
CA LEU A 304 -14.20 1.46 -13.28
C LEU A 304 -15.45 0.57 -13.27
N VAL A 305 -16.57 1.02 -13.83
CA VAL A 305 -17.83 0.25 -13.88
C VAL A 305 -17.60 -1.11 -14.53
N GLY A 306 -18.01 -2.17 -13.83
CA GLY A 306 -17.81 -3.56 -14.26
C GLY A 306 -16.38 -4.09 -14.19
N TRP A 307 -15.37 -3.29 -13.81
CA TRP A 307 -14.00 -3.78 -13.67
C TRP A 307 -13.81 -4.52 -12.35
N HIS A 308 -13.21 -5.71 -12.37
CA HIS A 308 -13.06 -6.60 -11.20
C HIS A 308 -11.61 -6.70 -10.71
N GLY A 309 -10.78 -5.72 -11.07
CA GLY A 309 -9.34 -5.79 -10.84
C GLY A 309 -8.62 -6.50 -11.99
N GLY A 310 -7.28 -6.59 -11.87
CA GLY A 310 -6.43 -7.24 -12.86
C GLY A 310 -6.10 -6.38 -14.10
N PRO A 311 -5.17 -6.88 -14.94
CA PRO A 311 -4.63 -6.13 -16.07
C PRO A 311 -5.65 -5.95 -17.20
N ARG A 312 -5.63 -4.79 -17.87
CA ARG A 312 -6.46 -4.48 -19.05
C ARG A 312 -5.90 -4.97 -20.39
N GLY A 313 -4.81 -5.74 -20.35
CA GLY A 313 -4.11 -6.22 -21.52
C GLY A 313 -2.59 -6.15 -21.35
N ILE A 314 -1.87 -6.72 -22.32
CA ILE A 314 -0.40 -6.77 -22.31
C ILE A 314 0.21 -5.44 -22.76
N SER A 315 -0.49 -4.66 -23.60
CA SER A 315 -0.03 -3.37 -24.11
C SER A 315 -0.81 -2.18 -23.51
N ARG A 316 -0.34 -0.96 -23.82
CA ARG A 316 -1.00 0.30 -23.47
C ARG A 316 -2.00 0.79 -24.53
N ALA A 317 -2.27 0.01 -25.58
CA ALA A 317 -3.12 0.45 -26.70
C ALA A 317 -4.53 0.87 -26.25
N TRP A 318 -5.06 0.19 -25.23
CA TRP A 318 -6.36 0.53 -24.63
C TRP A 318 -6.38 1.93 -24.03
N VAL A 319 -5.27 2.44 -23.49
CA VAL A 319 -5.21 3.81 -22.95
C VAL A 319 -5.26 4.81 -24.09
N GLU A 320 -4.50 4.56 -25.15
CA GLU A 320 -4.43 5.45 -26.31
C GLU A 320 -5.79 5.60 -26.98
N GLU A 321 -6.55 4.51 -27.09
CA GLU A 321 -7.92 4.52 -27.60
C GLU A 321 -8.85 5.36 -26.71
N LEU A 322 -8.82 5.15 -25.39
CA LEU A 322 -9.69 5.85 -24.44
C LEU A 322 -9.45 7.36 -24.41
N VAL A 323 -8.21 7.82 -24.59
CA VAL A 323 -7.88 9.26 -24.52
C VAL A 323 -8.14 10.00 -25.84
N THR A 324 -8.46 9.31 -26.94
CA THR A 324 -8.70 9.95 -28.25
C THR A 324 -9.84 10.97 -28.23
N GLY A 325 -10.90 10.68 -27.46
CA GLY A 325 -12.07 11.55 -27.32
C GLY A 325 -11.84 12.80 -26.48
N LEU A 326 -10.70 12.93 -25.81
CA LEU A 326 -10.38 14.09 -24.98
C LEU A 326 -9.63 15.17 -25.77
N PRO A 327 -9.77 16.46 -25.37
CA PRO A 327 -8.95 17.54 -25.88
C PRO A 327 -7.46 17.23 -25.75
N GLU A 328 -6.67 17.53 -26.78
CA GLU A 328 -5.23 17.21 -26.83
C GLU A 328 -4.44 17.62 -25.56
N PRO A 329 -4.67 18.82 -24.96
CA PRO A 329 -3.97 19.21 -23.74
C PRO A 329 -4.26 18.33 -22.52
N GLN A 330 -5.40 17.64 -22.48
CA GLN A 330 -5.79 16.80 -21.35
C GLN A 330 -5.29 15.36 -21.48
N ARG A 331 -4.90 14.92 -22.68
CA ARG A 331 -4.54 13.52 -22.96
C ARG A 331 -3.37 13.00 -22.10
N PRO A 332 -2.29 13.78 -21.82
CA PRO A 332 -1.23 13.32 -20.93
C PRO A 332 -1.72 13.01 -19.51
N VAL A 333 -2.51 13.92 -18.92
CA VAL A 333 -3.12 13.73 -17.60
C VAL A 333 -4.06 12.53 -17.60
N ALA A 334 -4.87 12.36 -18.65
CA ALA A 334 -5.76 11.23 -18.81
C ALA A 334 -5.02 9.89 -18.89
N ARG A 335 -3.94 9.84 -19.67
CA ARG A 335 -3.09 8.66 -19.79
C ARG A 335 -2.48 8.28 -18.44
N LEU A 336 -1.93 9.25 -17.71
CA LEU A 336 -1.41 9.01 -16.36
C LEU A 336 -2.51 8.49 -15.43
N ALA A 337 -3.67 9.15 -15.38
CA ALA A 337 -4.77 8.78 -14.50
C ALA A 337 -5.29 7.34 -14.77
N LEU A 338 -5.53 7.01 -16.04
CA LEU A 338 -5.96 5.67 -16.46
C LEU A 338 -4.91 4.60 -16.15
N LEU A 339 -3.63 4.87 -16.46
CA LEU A 339 -2.56 3.93 -16.13
C LEU A 339 -2.45 3.73 -14.62
N VAL A 340 -2.49 4.78 -13.81
CA VAL A 340 -2.42 4.65 -12.35
C VAL A 340 -3.58 3.79 -11.82
N ALA A 341 -4.81 4.03 -12.28
CA ALA A 341 -5.99 3.28 -11.83
C ALA A 341 -5.92 1.79 -12.19
N PHE A 342 -5.53 1.46 -13.43
CA PHE A 342 -5.70 0.10 -13.98
C PHE A 342 -4.40 -0.69 -14.16
N ALA A 343 -3.25 -0.04 -14.36
CA ALA A 343 -1.99 -0.67 -14.73
C ALA A 343 -0.78 0.18 -14.31
N SER A 344 -0.71 0.59 -13.05
CA SER A 344 0.29 1.56 -12.54
C SER A 344 1.75 1.12 -12.78
N TYR A 345 2.02 -0.18 -12.82
CA TYR A 345 3.31 -0.77 -13.17
C TYR A 345 3.74 -0.48 -14.63
N GLN A 346 2.81 -0.01 -15.46
CA GLN A 346 3.09 0.45 -16.82
C GLN A 346 3.31 1.97 -16.88
N VAL A 347 3.37 2.71 -15.78
CA VAL A 347 3.78 4.13 -15.84
C VAL A 347 5.29 4.21 -15.99
N ASP A 348 5.77 4.88 -17.04
CA ASP A 348 7.19 5.01 -17.34
C ASP A 348 7.62 6.50 -17.42
N PRO A 349 8.90 6.81 -17.67
CA PRO A 349 9.35 8.18 -17.75
C PRO A 349 8.68 9.02 -18.84
N THR A 350 8.18 8.42 -19.93
CA THR A 350 7.56 9.19 -21.02
C THR A 350 6.19 9.70 -20.59
N VAL A 351 5.37 8.85 -19.95
CA VAL A 351 4.07 9.24 -19.41
C VAL A 351 4.19 10.42 -18.44
N VAL A 352 5.18 10.37 -17.54
CA VAL A 352 5.44 11.45 -16.58
C VAL A 352 5.90 12.72 -17.29
N ARG A 353 6.86 12.59 -18.24
CA ARG A 353 7.39 13.73 -18.99
C ARG A 353 6.30 14.44 -19.78
N ASP A 354 5.38 13.71 -20.40
CA ASP A 354 4.29 14.30 -21.19
C ASP A 354 3.34 15.13 -20.30
N CYS A 355 3.13 14.71 -19.04
CA CYS A 355 2.42 15.54 -18.05
C CYS A 355 3.22 16.80 -17.69
N ARG A 356 4.54 16.69 -17.53
CA ARG A 356 5.40 17.88 -17.26
C ARG A 356 5.36 18.88 -18.40
N VAL A 357 5.37 18.41 -19.65
CA VAL A 357 5.28 19.27 -20.85
C VAL A 357 3.97 20.06 -20.89
N THR A 358 2.89 19.51 -20.31
CA THR A 358 1.59 20.19 -20.19
C THR A 358 1.46 21.02 -18.92
N GLY A 359 2.53 21.19 -18.14
CA GLY A 359 2.59 22.10 -16.99
C GLY A 359 2.43 21.43 -15.63
N ALA A 360 2.41 20.10 -15.54
CA ALA A 360 2.30 19.42 -14.25
C ALA A 360 3.54 19.67 -13.37
N ASP A 361 3.32 20.19 -12.16
CA ASP A 361 4.32 20.25 -11.12
C ASP A 361 4.31 18.97 -10.25
N ASP A 362 5.17 18.92 -9.23
CA ASP A 362 5.30 17.74 -8.35
C ASP A 362 4.00 17.47 -7.58
N ARG A 363 3.34 18.55 -7.14
CA ARG A 363 2.06 18.46 -6.45
C ARG A 363 1.01 17.86 -7.37
N MET A 364 0.88 18.37 -8.59
CA MET A 364 -0.10 17.92 -9.56
C MET A 364 0.11 16.43 -9.91
N LEU A 365 1.36 15.98 -10.09
CA LEU A 365 1.64 14.55 -10.31
C LEU A 365 1.18 13.68 -9.14
N VAL A 366 1.49 14.07 -7.89
CA VAL A 366 1.05 13.34 -6.70
C VAL A 366 -0.47 13.34 -6.60
N GLU A 367 -1.13 14.47 -6.82
CA GLU A 367 -2.58 14.60 -6.73
C GLU A 367 -3.31 13.76 -7.81
N ILE A 368 -2.85 13.79 -9.08
CA ILE A 368 -3.40 12.96 -10.17
C ILE A 368 -3.27 11.48 -9.82
N SER A 369 -2.07 11.04 -9.43
CA SER A 369 -1.83 9.63 -9.11
C SER A 369 -2.62 9.19 -7.89
N SER A 370 -2.70 10.03 -6.86
CA SER A 370 -3.39 9.67 -5.61
C SER A 370 -4.90 9.60 -5.80
N TRP A 371 -5.49 10.56 -6.53
CA TRP A 371 -6.91 10.50 -6.87
C TRP A 371 -7.26 9.26 -7.70
N SER A 372 -6.48 8.99 -8.75
CA SER A 372 -6.71 7.83 -9.63
C SER A 372 -6.53 6.50 -8.90
N ALA A 373 -5.52 6.41 -8.02
CA ALA A 373 -5.28 5.25 -7.18
C ALA A 373 -6.42 5.03 -6.19
N MET A 374 -6.92 6.09 -5.55
CA MET A 374 -8.00 6.01 -4.57
C MET A 374 -9.33 5.66 -5.24
N ALA A 375 -9.62 6.19 -6.42
CA ALA A 375 -10.80 5.81 -7.19
C ALA A 375 -10.84 4.29 -7.47
N ALA A 376 -9.73 3.72 -7.94
CA ALA A 376 -9.60 2.28 -8.15
C ALA A 376 -9.67 1.49 -6.83
N ALA A 377 -9.03 1.98 -5.77
CA ALA A 377 -9.00 1.32 -4.46
C ALA A 377 -10.39 1.25 -3.82
N ARG A 378 -11.15 2.35 -3.86
CA ARG A 378 -12.53 2.41 -3.38
C ARG A 378 -13.44 1.49 -4.17
N TRP A 379 -13.31 1.50 -5.49
CA TRP A 379 -14.09 0.62 -6.36
C TRP A 379 -13.90 -0.87 -6.04
N LEU A 380 -12.67 -1.30 -5.81
CA LEU A 380 -12.37 -2.68 -5.41
C LEU A 380 -12.79 -2.94 -3.95
N GLY A 381 -12.57 -1.98 -3.06
CA GLY A 381 -12.96 -2.04 -1.65
C GLY A 381 -14.45 -2.23 -1.44
N GLY A 382 -15.28 -1.51 -2.19
CA GLY A 382 -16.74 -1.64 -2.13
C GLY A 382 -17.27 -3.00 -2.57
N LYS A 383 -16.44 -3.83 -3.23
CA LYS A 383 -16.79 -5.20 -3.63
C LYS A 383 -16.39 -6.26 -2.61
N LEU A 384 -15.56 -5.93 -1.61
CA LEU A 384 -15.02 -6.89 -0.64
C LEU A 384 -16.09 -7.50 0.27
N THR A 385 -17.20 -6.81 0.49
CA THR A 385 -18.31 -7.28 1.34
C THR A 385 -19.54 -7.74 0.56
N GLY A 386 -19.46 -7.85 -0.77
CA GLY A 386 -20.58 -8.18 -1.64
C GLY A 386 -21.68 -7.09 -1.66
N PRO A 387 -22.64 -7.15 -2.60
CA PRO A 387 -23.86 -6.35 -2.47
C PRO A 387 -24.64 -6.82 -1.23
N CYS A 388 -25.06 -5.88 -0.39
CA CYS A 388 -26.09 -6.14 0.62
C CYS A 388 -27.39 -6.61 -0.02
#